data_AF-A0A540VSV8-F1
#
_entry.id   AF-A0A540VSV8-F1
#
_cell.length_a   1.000
_cell.length_b   1.000
_cell.length_c   1.000
_cell.angle_alpha   90.00
_cell.angle_beta   90.00
_cell.angle_gamma   90.00
#
_symmetry.space_group_name_H-M   'P 1'
#
loop_
_entity.id
_entity.type
_entity.pdbx_description
1 polymer ?
#
loop_
_entity_poly.entity_id
_entity_poly.type
_entity_poly.pdbx_seq_one_letter_code
_entity_poly.pdbx_strand_id
1 'polypeptide(L)' 'MAATMRHNCRVEYRGNEIVITGPAREAKQEAQRIIQRFACSAVPYRLASAESDQVILKPDS' A
#
# COMPACT_ATOMS: atom_id res chain seq x y z
N MET A 1 -13.60 -13.57 7.71
CA MET A 1 -14.09 -12.55 6.76
C MET A 1 -13.32 -11.25 7.00
N ALA A 2 -12.80 -10.66 5.92
CA ALA A 2 -11.83 -9.57 5.94
C ALA A 2 -12.48 -8.20 6.07
N ALA A 3 -12.14 -7.48 7.14
CA ALA A 3 -12.30 -6.04 7.26
C ALA A 3 -11.34 -5.53 8.36
N THR A 4 -10.03 -5.50 8.08
CA THR A 4 -9.12 -4.72 8.91
C THR A 4 -9.26 -3.26 8.53
N MET A 5 -10.33 -2.62 9.01
CA MET A 5 -10.40 -1.17 9.13
C MET A 5 -9.37 -0.76 10.18
N ARG A 6 -8.12 -0.55 9.77
CA ARG A 6 -7.16 0.20 10.58
C ARG A 6 -7.42 1.67 10.28
N HIS A 7 -8.21 2.30 11.14
CA HIS A 7 -8.75 3.67 11.06
C HIS A 7 -7.72 4.81 10.85
N ASN A 8 -6.42 4.50 10.75
CA ASN A 8 -5.35 5.51 10.67
C ASN A 8 -4.75 5.64 9.27
N CYS A 9 -5.06 4.73 8.34
CA CYS A 9 -4.54 4.78 6.98
C CYS A 9 -5.68 4.72 5.96
N ARG A 10 -5.68 5.67 5.03
CA ARG A 10 -6.58 5.73 3.89
C ARG A 10 -5.89 5.10 2.69
N VAL A 11 -6.46 4.03 2.15
CA VAL A 11 -5.95 3.34 0.96
C VAL A 11 -6.80 3.72 -0.25
N GLU A 12 -6.17 4.24 -1.31
CA GLU A 12 -6.80 4.65 -2.55
C GLU A 12 -6.14 3.95 -3.75
N TYR A 13 -6.95 3.28 -4.55
CA TYR A 13 -6.52 2.62 -5.78
C TYR A 13 -6.65 3.60 -6.94
N ARG A 14 -5.53 4.10 -7.46
CA ARG A 14 -5.47 5.07 -8.58
C ARG A 14 -4.96 4.36 -9.83
N GLY A 15 -5.86 3.71 -10.55
CA GLY A 15 -5.51 2.91 -11.73
C GLY A 15 -4.61 1.73 -11.35
N ASN A 16 -3.35 1.80 -11.75
CA ASN A 16 -2.33 0.78 -11.43
C ASN A 16 -1.51 1.13 -10.16
N GLU A 17 -1.76 2.27 -9.54
CA GLU A 17 -1.06 2.71 -8.33
C GLU A 17 -1.94 2.49 -7.09
N ILE A 18 -1.30 2.21 -5.96
CA ILE A 18 -1.98 2.17 -4.65
C ILE A 18 -1.36 3.26 -3.79
N VAL A 19 -2.19 4.25 -3.44
CA VAL A 19 -1.80 5.37 -2.58
C VAL A 19 -2.32 5.11 -1.18
N ILE A 20 -1.45 5.17 -0.19
CA ILE A 20 -1.75 4.91 1.21
C ILE A 20 -1.40 6.19 1.96
N THR A 21 -2.40 6.89 2.48
CA THR A 21 -2.23 8.16 3.20
C THR A 21 -2.48 7.94 4.69
N GLY A 22 -1.64 8.50 5.55
CA GLY A 22 -1.67 8.33 6.99
C GLY A 22 -0.26 8.29 7.59
N PRO A 23 -0.14 8.13 8.92
CA PRO A 23 1.14 8.23 9.61
C PRO A 23 2.20 7.32 9.00
N ALA A 24 3.40 7.85 8.69
CA ALA A 24 4.47 7.14 7.97
C ALA A 24 4.69 5.69 8.40
N ARG A 25 4.66 5.43 9.71
CA ARG A 25 4.87 4.08 10.26
C ARG A 25 3.73 3.13 9.89
N GLU A 26 2.49 3.59 9.99
CA GLU A 26 1.30 2.79 9.70
C GLU A 26 1.12 2.61 8.20
N ALA A 27 1.32 3.69 7.42
CA ALA A 27 1.26 3.64 5.96
C ALA A 27 2.28 2.66 5.39
N LYS A 28 3.52 2.64 5.93
CA LYS A 28 4.55 1.65 5.54
C LYS A 28 4.20 0.22 5.92
N GLN A 29 3.61 0.01 7.10
CA GLN A 29 3.16 -1.33 7.51
C GLN A 29 2.06 -1.86 6.60
N GLU A 30 1.08 -1.02 6.25
CA GLU A 30 0.01 -1.42 5.34
C GLU A 30 0.53 -1.65 3.92
N ALA A 31 1.46 -0.80 3.47
CA ALA A 31 2.16 -0.97 2.21
C ALA A 31 2.86 -2.34 2.12
N GLN A 32 3.60 -2.73 3.16
CA GLN A 32 4.26 -4.04 3.21
C GLN A 32 3.28 -5.20 3.19
N ARG A 33 2.14 -5.11 3.89
CA ARG A 33 1.10 -6.14 3.86
C ARG A 33 0.49 -6.30 2.48
N ILE A 34 0.24 -5.19 1.80
CA ILE A 34 -0.27 -5.20 0.42
C ILE A 34 0.78 -5.85 -0.49
N ILE A 35 2.03 -5.42 -0.43
CA ILE A 35 3.13 -6.03 -1.20
C ILE A 35 3.21 -7.54 -0.96
N GLN A 36 3.22 -7.99 0.29
CA GLN A 36 3.27 -9.43 0.62
C GLN A 36 2.07 -10.20 0.07
N ARG A 37 0.87 -9.61 0.11
CA ARG A 37 -0.34 -10.24 -0.42
C ARG A 37 -0.28 -10.41 -1.94
N PHE A 38 0.36 -9.47 -2.64
CA PHE A 38 0.56 -9.52 -4.09
C PHE A 38 1.89 -10.16 -4.50
N ALA A 39 2.73 -10.61 -3.56
CA ALA A 39 4.06 -11.17 -3.86
C ALA A 39 4.01 -12.43 -4.73
N CYS A 40 2.94 -13.20 -4.63
CA CYS A 40 2.69 -14.38 -5.48
C CYS A 40 1.65 -14.11 -6.58
N SER A 41 1.32 -12.84 -6.85
CA SER A 41 0.37 -12.45 -7.89
C SER A 41 1.09 -12.23 -9.23
N ALA A 42 0.33 -12.21 -10.32
CA ALA A 42 0.83 -11.93 -11.67
C ALA A 42 1.39 -10.50 -11.82
N VAL A 43 1.07 -9.60 -10.88
CA VAL A 43 1.55 -8.21 -10.88
C VAL A 43 2.05 -7.86 -9.47
N PRO A 44 3.35 -8.09 -9.18
CA PRO A 44 3.91 -7.71 -7.89
C PRO A 44 3.95 -6.19 -7.76
N TYR A 45 3.56 -5.69 -6.60
CA TYR A 45 3.66 -4.27 -6.27
C TYR A 45 4.94 -4.01 -5.50
N ARG A 46 5.56 -2.86 -5.74
CA ARG A 46 6.73 -2.35 -5.03
C ARG A 46 6.49 -0.96 -4.49
N LEU A 47 7.23 -0.60 -3.46
CA LEU A 47 7.22 0.75 -2.92
C LEU A 47 7.91 1.70 -3.91
N ALA A 48 7.15 2.65 -4.43
CA ALA A 48 7.63 3.66 -5.38
C ALA A 48 8.00 4.96 -4.66
N SER A 49 7.23 5.35 -3.65
CA SER A 49 7.50 6.56 -2.85
C SER A 49 6.98 6.37 -1.43
N ALA A 50 7.68 6.96 -0.46
CA ALA A 50 7.26 6.99 0.94
C ALA A 50 7.61 8.33 1.55
N GLU A 51 6.61 9.20 1.62
CA GLU A 51 6.64 10.47 2.33
C GLU A 51 6.14 10.32 3.78
N SER A 52 6.27 11.38 4.57
CA SER A 52 5.94 11.37 6.00
C SER A 52 4.47 11.05 6.31
N ASP A 53 3.56 11.27 5.37
CA ASP A 53 2.13 10.95 5.52
C ASP A 53 1.57 10.14 4.34
N GLN A 54 2.41 9.69 3.41
CA GLN A 54 1.93 9.02 2.20
C GLN A 54 2.91 7.96 1.70
N VAL A 55 2.39 6.82 1.28
CA VAL A 55 3.14 5.76 0.61
C VAL A 55 2.46 5.43 -0.71
N ILE A 56 3.23 5.38 -1.78
CA ILE A 56 2.77 5.03 -3.12
C ILE A 56 3.39 3.70 -3.52
N LEU A 57 2.54 2.75 -3.88
CA LEU A 57 2.92 1.48 -4.48
C LEU A 57 2.67 1.52 -5.98
N LYS A 58 3.61 0.97 -6.75
CA LYS A 58 3.50 0.77 -8.20
C LYS A 58 3.69 -0.70 -8.54
N PRO A 59 3.10 -1.18 -9.65
CA PRO A 59 3.40 -2.51 -10.15
C PRO A 59 4.83 -2.55 -10.70
N ASP A 60 5.51 -3.68 -10.55
CA ASP A 60 6.87 -3.92 -11.07
C ASP A 60 6.82 -4.41 -12.54
N SER A 61 6.00 -3.77 -13.38
CA SER A 61 5.90 -4.02 -14.84
C SER A 61 6.78 -3.10 -15.67
#